data_AF-A0A8S9K5H6-F1
#
_entry.id   AF-A0A8S9K5H6-F1
#
_cell.length_a   1.000
_cell.length_b   1.000
_cell.length_c   1.000
_cell.angle_alpha   90.00
_cell.angle_beta   90.00
_cell.angle_gamma   90.00
#
_symmetry.space_group_name_H-M   'P 1'
#
loop_
_entity.id
_entity.type
_entity.pdbx_description
1 polymer ?
#
loop_
_entity_poly.entity_id
_entity_poly.type
_entity_poly.pdbx_seq_one_letter_code
_entity_poly.pdbx_strand_id
1 'polypeptide(L)'
;MIDPQGDDSIITSPNAKLHIAYIDEEEFWRQRSRIMWLAAGDKNSGFFHAMAKGRRARNRMSVIEDSEGKAFFEEDQIADQISSYFNAMFTSENHGGPSDLTKDIVHSALKPSLSGQGLCHQQQTSPILD
;
A
#
# COMPACT_ATOMS: atom_id res chain seq x y z
N MET A 1 -30.34 16.40 -46.18
CA MET A 1 -29.29 16.85 -45.24
C MET A 1 -29.76 16.39 -43.89
N ILE A 2 -29.24 15.26 -43.41
CA ILE A 2 -29.70 14.57 -42.19
C ILE A 2 -28.93 15.19 -41.02
N ASP A 3 -29.64 15.69 -40.01
CA ASP A 3 -29.04 16.35 -38.86
C ASP A 3 -28.05 15.43 -38.11
N PRO A 4 -26.89 15.93 -37.66
CA PRO A 4 -25.80 15.14 -37.08
C PRO A 4 -25.92 14.99 -35.56
N GLN A 5 -27.13 15.04 -35.01
CA GLN A 5 -27.36 14.77 -33.60
C GLN A 5 -27.76 13.32 -33.46
N GLY A 6 -26.73 12.46 -33.37
CA GLY A 6 -26.90 11.08 -32.94
C GLY A 6 -27.62 11.09 -31.60
N ASP A 7 -28.64 10.25 -31.48
CA ASP A 7 -29.46 10.13 -30.29
C ASP A 7 -28.61 9.63 -29.11
N ASP A 8 -27.99 10.58 -28.39
CA ASP A 8 -27.16 10.34 -27.20
C ASP A 8 -27.90 9.54 -26.12
N SER A 9 -29.23 9.43 -26.21
CA SER A 9 -30.04 8.62 -25.32
C SER A 9 -29.75 7.12 -25.43
N ILE A 10 -29.33 6.64 -26.62
CA ILE A 10 -29.07 5.22 -26.90
C ILE A 10 -27.89 4.70 -26.07
N ILE A 11 -26.88 5.54 -25.85
CA ILE A 11 -25.67 5.19 -25.07
C ILE A 11 -25.87 5.54 -23.60
N THR A 12 -26.51 6.67 -23.31
CA THR A 12 -26.66 7.19 -21.94
C THR A 12 -27.55 6.28 -21.07
N SER A 13 -28.64 5.74 -21.63
CA SER A 13 -29.61 4.92 -20.87
C SER A 13 -29.04 3.57 -20.40
N PRO A 14 -28.40 2.76 -21.27
CA PRO A 14 -27.72 1.53 -20.83
C PRO A 14 -26.59 1.81 -19.84
N ASN A 15 -25.79 2.85 -20.05
CA ASN A 15 -24.69 3.21 -19.15
C ASN A 15 -25.18 3.58 -17.75
N ALA A 16 -26.29 4.33 -17.65
CA ALA A 16 -26.89 4.66 -16.37
C ALA A 16 -27.38 3.40 -15.61
N LYS A 17 -28.03 2.47 -16.32
CA LYS A 17 -28.48 1.20 -15.74
C LYS A 17 -27.31 0.33 -15.28
N LEU A 18 -26.24 0.27 -16.08
CA LEU A 18 -25.01 -0.44 -15.70
C LEU A 18 -24.38 0.16 -14.46
N HIS A 19 -24.30 1.49 -14.38
CA HIS A 19 -23.75 2.18 -13.22
C HIS A 19 -24.53 1.87 -11.94
N ILE A 20 -25.87 1.87 -12.01
CA ILE A 20 -26.73 1.49 -10.88
C ILE A 20 -26.48 0.02 -10.49
N ALA A 21 -26.44 -0.90 -11.47
CA ALA A 21 -26.19 -2.31 -11.20
C ALA A 21 -24.83 -2.55 -10.51
N TYR A 22 -23.78 -1.81 -10.90
CA TYR A 22 -22.47 -1.89 -10.25
C TYR A 22 -22.49 -1.36 -8.82
N ILE A 23 -23.23 -0.27 -8.55
CA ILE A 23 -23.40 0.25 -7.18
C ILE A 23 -24.10 -0.80 -6.30
N ASP A 24 -25.18 -1.40 -6.81
CA ASP A 24 -25.96 -2.41 -6.08
C ASP A 24 -25.11 -3.65 -5.79
N GLU A 25 -24.32 -4.09 -6.79
CA GLU A 25 -23.37 -5.20 -6.63
C GLU A 25 -22.29 -4.87 -5.59
N GLU A 26 -21.69 -3.68 -5.66
CA GLU A 26 -20.68 -3.24 -4.69
C GLU A 26 -21.26 -3.19 -3.27
N GLU A 27 -22.46 -2.64 -3.09
CA GLU A 27 -23.13 -2.58 -1.80
C GLU A 27 -23.45 -3.99 -1.26
N PHE A 28 -23.95 -4.88 -2.11
CA PHE A 28 -24.19 -6.27 -1.77
C PHE A 28 -22.90 -6.95 -1.27
N TRP A 29 -21.79 -6.81 -2.00
CA TRP A 29 -20.52 -7.42 -1.60
C TRP A 29 -19.91 -6.78 -0.35
N ARG A 30 -20.11 -5.48 -0.15
CA ARG A 30 -19.70 -4.77 1.07
C ARG A 30 -20.43 -5.29 2.30
N GLN A 31 -21.76 -5.44 2.21
CA GLN A 31 -22.57 -5.99 3.31
C GLN A 31 -22.21 -7.46 3.58
N ARG A 32 -22.12 -8.27 2.53
CA ARG A 32 -21.78 -9.70 2.62
C ARG A 32 -20.41 -9.93 3.27
N SER A 33 -19.40 -9.19 2.84
CA SER A 33 -18.05 -9.29 3.40
C SER A 33 -18.00 -8.88 4.87
N ARG A 34 -18.75 -7.85 5.29
CA ARG A 34 -18.85 -7.43 6.69
C ARG A 34 -19.57 -8.47 7.56
N ILE A 35 -20.65 -9.09 7.06
CA ILE A 35 -21.34 -10.17 7.77
C ILE A 35 -20.40 -11.37 7.94
N MET A 36 -19.69 -11.75 6.87
CA MET A 36 -18.68 -12.83 6.93
C MET A 36 -17.57 -12.50 7.93
N TRP A 37 -17.12 -11.24 7.97
CA TRP A 37 -16.13 -10.77 8.96
C TRP A 37 -16.65 -10.90 10.39
N LEU A 38 -17.86 -10.41 10.67
CA LEU A 38 -18.47 -10.47 12.01
C LEU A 38 -18.75 -11.90 12.45
N ALA A 39 -19.19 -12.77 11.54
CA ALA A 39 -19.45 -14.19 11.83
C ALA A 39 -18.16 -14.98 12.11
N ALA A 40 -17.05 -14.62 11.46
CA ALA A 40 -15.74 -15.21 11.73
C ALA A 40 -15.20 -14.82 13.12
N GLY A 41 -15.54 -13.63 13.63
CA GLY A 41 -15.06 -13.12 14.91
C GLY A 41 -13.53 -13.00 14.95
N ASP A 42 -12.94 -13.13 16.15
CA ASP A 42 -11.48 -13.20 16.37
C ASP A 42 -10.89 -14.60 16.14
N LYS A 43 -11.70 -15.51 15.58
CA LYS A 43 -11.18 -16.82 15.17
C LYS A 43 -10.42 -16.57 13.89
N ASN A 44 -9.15 -16.95 13.87
CA ASN A 44 -8.22 -16.87 12.76
C ASN A 44 -8.73 -17.69 11.56
N SER A 45 -9.78 -17.18 10.91
CA SER A 45 -10.64 -17.95 10.03
C SER A 45 -9.94 -18.18 8.69
N GLY A 46 -10.17 -19.32 8.07
CA GLY A 46 -9.60 -19.66 6.76
C GLY A 46 -9.85 -18.58 5.70
N PHE A 47 -10.90 -17.76 5.86
CA PHE A 47 -11.17 -16.59 5.02
C PHE A 47 -10.07 -15.52 5.13
N PHE A 48 -9.62 -15.15 6.33
CA PHE A 48 -8.55 -14.16 6.49
C PHE A 48 -7.21 -14.69 5.99
N HIS A 49 -6.92 -15.97 6.24
CA HIS A 49 -5.76 -16.64 5.67
C HIS A 49 -5.81 -16.66 4.14
N ALA A 50 -6.96 -16.96 3.54
CA ALA A 50 -7.13 -16.94 2.08
C ALA A 50 -6.97 -15.52 1.51
N MET A 51 -7.53 -14.50 2.17
CA MET A 51 -7.37 -13.10 1.76
C MET A 51 -5.92 -12.62 1.91
N ALA A 52 -5.24 -12.95 3.01
CA ALA A 52 -3.83 -12.63 3.21
C ALA A 52 -2.95 -13.37 2.19
N LYS A 53 -3.23 -14.64 1.90
CA LYS A 53 -2.55 -15.43 0.86
C LYS A 53 -2.76 -14.83 -0.53
N GLY A 54 -3.98 -14.39 -0.85
CA GLY A 54 -4.29 -13.72 -2.12
C GLY A 54 -3.56 -12.38 -2.25
N ARG A 55 -3.51 -11.58 -1.18
CA ARG A 55 -2.71 -10.34 -1.13
C ARG A 55 -1.22 -10.63 -1.30
N ARG A 56 -0.69 -11.65 -0.60
CA ARG A 56 0.71 -12.07 -0.72
C ARG A 56 1.04 -12.54 -2.14
N ALA A 57 0.15 -13.29 -2.78
CA ALA A 57 0.35 -13.75 -4.15
C ALA A 57 0.37 -12.59 -5.16
N ARG A 58 -0.57 -11.64 -5.04
CA ARG A 58 -0.64 -10.47 -5.93
C ARG A 58 0.54 -9.51 -5.74
N ASN A 59 1.02 -9.37 -4.50
CA ASN A 59 2.12 -8.45 -4.18
C ASN A 59 3.50 -9.12 -4.25
N ARG A 60 3.57 -10.41 -4.62
CA ARG A 60 4.84 -11.11 -4.76
C ARG A 60 5.58 -10.57 -5.98
N MET A 61 6.76 -9.99 -5.75
CA MET A 61 7.68 -9.66 -6.85
C MET A 61 8.27 -10.96 -7.37
N SER A 62 7.96 -11.32 -8.61
CA SER A 62 8.38 -12.58 -9.22
C SER A 62 9.75 -12.51 -9.89
N VAL A 63 10.13 -11.34 -10.40
CA VAL A 63 11.37 -11.11 -11.12
C VAL A 63 11.85 -9.69 -10.88
N ILE A 64 13.16 -9.52 -10.71
CA ILE A 64 13.85 -8.23 -10.83
C ILE A 64 15.04 -8.38 -11.77
N GLU A 65 15.36 -7.34 -12.54
CA GLU A 65 16.52 -7.29 -13.42
C GLU A 65 17.52 -6.25 -12.91
N ASP A 66 18.81 -6.59 -12.95
CA ASP A 66 19.89 -5.66 -12.64
C ASP A 66 20.27 -4.81 -13.87
N SER A 67 21.07 -3.78 -13.65
CA SER A 67 21.69 -2.89 -14.64
C SER A 67 22.42 -3.60 -15.78
N GLU A 68 22.93 -4.82 -15.55
CA GLU A 68 23.55 -5.67 -16.57
C GLU A 68 22.55 -6.55 -17.34
N GLY A 69 21.25 -6.44 -17.07
CA GLY A 69 20.18 -7.23 -17.71
C GLY A 69 20.05 -8.65 -17.16
N LYS A 70 20.67 -8.96 -16.02
CA LYS A 70 20.54 -10.27 -15.35
C LYS A 70 19.26 -10.33 -14.53
N ALA A 71 18.41 -11.32 -14.80
CA ALA A 71 17.17 -11.56 -14.07
C ALA A 71 17.35 -12.45 -12.83
N PHE A 72 16.69 -12.08 -11.73
CA PHE A 72 16.64 -12.82 -10.48
C PHE A 72 15.20 -13.20 -10.14
N PHE A 73 14.99 -14.44 -9.69
CA PHE A 73 13.67 -15.04 -9.48
C PHE A 73 13.41 -15.47 -8.02
N GLU A 74 14.48 -15.64 -7.24
CA GLU A 74 14.41 -16.05 -5.84
C GLU A 74 14.18 -14.83 -4.94
N GLU A 75 13.31 -14.97 -3.92
CA GLU A 75 12.90 -13.86 -3.04
C GLU A 75 14.09 -13.24 -2.30
N ASP A 76 15.03 -14.07 -1.82
CA ASP A 76 16.24 -13.62 -1.15
C ASP A 76 17.15 -12.80 -2.09
N GLN A 77 17.33 -13.27 -3.33
CA GLN A 77 18.14 -12.58 -4.34
C GLN A 77 17.51 -11.24 -4.75
N ILE A 78 16.18 -11.20 -4.87
CA ILE A 78 15.44 -9.98 -5.17
C ILE A 78 15.62 -8.97 -4.02
N ALA A 79 15.51 -9.42 -2.76
CA ALA A 79 15.71 -8.57 -1.60
C ALA A 79 17.14 -8.01 -1.53
N ASP A 80 18.15 -8.84 -1.79
CA ASP A 80 19.55 -8.43 -1.85
C ASP A 80 19.79 -7.39 -2.96
N GLN A 81 19.23 -7.62 -4.15
CA GLN A 81 19.37 -6.69 -5.28
C GLN A 81 18.75 -5.32 -4.98
N ILE A 82 17.55 -5.29 -4.39
CA ILE A 82 16.88 -4.05 -3.99
C ILE A 82 17.72 -3.31 -2.94
N SER A 83 18.22 -4.04 -1.94
CA SER A 83 19.04 -3.47 -0.87
C SER A 83 20.33 -2.87 -1.44
N SER A 84 21.02 -3.61 -2.30
CA SER A 84 22.25 -3.16 -2.97
C SER A 84 22.00 -1.91 -3.82
N TYR A 85 20.94 -1.92 -4.63
CA TYR A 85 20.58 -0.79 -5.48
C TYR A 85 20.32 0.49 -4.67
N PHE A 86 19.47 0.43 -3.64
CA PHE A 86 19.16 1.62 -2.84
C PHE A 86 20.33 2.04 -1.95
N ASN A 87 21.14 1.10 -1.45
CA ASN A 87 22.36 1.45 -0.75
C ASN A 87 23.31 2.24 -1.65
N ALA A 88 23.53 1.78 -2.89
CA ALA A 88 24.34 2.52 -3.85
C ALA A 88 23.74 3.89 -4.19
N MET A 89 22.42 3.96 -4.40
CA MET A 89 21.73 5.22 -4.74
C MET A 89 21.80 6.27 -3.63
N PHE A 90 21.73 5.85 -2.36
CA PHE A 90 21.77 6.74 -1.21
C PHE A 90 23.17 6.91 -0.60
N THR A 91 24.16 6.15 -1.07
CA THR A 91 25.56 6.36 -0.70
C THR A 91 26.15 7.41 -1.63
N SER A 92 26.45 8.60 -1.11
CA SER A 92 27.11 9.64 -1.90
C SER A 92 28.49 9.15 -2.33
N GLU A 93 28.81 9.25 -3.63
CA GLU A 93 30.20 9.22 -4.05
C GLU A 93 30.93 10.40 -3.40
N ASN A 94 31.98 10.11 -2.64
CA ASN A 94 32.82 11.14 -2.03
C ASN A 94 33.59 11.85 -3.16
N HIS A 95 32.98 12.84 -3.80
CA HIS A 95 33.60 13.67 -4.84
C HIS A 95 34.64 14.62 -4.24
N GLY A 96 35.68 14.09 -3.58
CA GLY A 96 36.90 14.79 -3.16
C GLY A 96 36.74 16.07 -2.32
N GLY A 97 35.53 16.43 -1.92
CA GLY A 97 35.22 17.64 -1.17
C GLY A 97 35.55 17.48 0.32
N PRO A 98 35.75 18.58 1.06
CA PRO A 98 36.05 18.51 2.49
C PRO A 98 34.92 17.78 3.23
N SER A 99 35.20 16.56 3.71
CA SER A 99 34.21 15.66 4.30
C SER A 99 33.52 16.19 5.57
N ASP A 100 34.01 17.28 6.15
CA ASP A 100 33.39 17.96 7.29
C ASP A 100 32.18 18.81 6.88
N LEU A 101 32.25 19.51 5.75
CA LEU A 101 31.16 20.39 5.29
C LEU A 101 29.90 19.61 4.92
N THR A 102 30.06 18.42 4.32
CA THR A 102 28.93 17.56 3.92
C THR A 102 28.24 16.93 5.13
N LYS A 103 29.00 16.56 6.17
CA LYS A 103 28.44 16.06 7.44
C LYS A 103 27.63 17.14 8.14
N ASP A 104 28.14 18.36 8.21
CA ASP A 104 27.44 19.48 8.87
C ASP A 104 26.12 19.85 8.17
N ILE A 105 26.10 19.83 6.83
CA ILE A 105 24.88 20.07 6.04
C ILE A 105 23.84 18.97 6.31
N VAL A 106 24.23 17.70 6.27
CA VAL A 106 23.33 16.56 6.53
C VAL A 106 22.78 16.60 7.96
N HIS A 107 23.62 16.87 8.95
CA HIS A 107 23.19 16.99 10.36
C HIS A 107 22.23 18.17 10.59
N SER A 108 22.43 19.30 9.90
CA SER A 108 21.53 20.45 9.98
C SER A 108 20.19 20.20 9.27
N ALA A 109 20.19 19.44 8.16
CA ALA A 109 18.98 19.11 7.40
C ALA A 109 18.11 18.05 8.08
N LEU A 110 18.73 17.08 8.77
CA LEU A 110 18.04 15.99 9.46
C LEU A 110 17.46 16.37 10.84
N LYS A 111 17.24 17.67 11.14
CA LYS A 111 16.68 18.13 12.42
C LYS A 111 15.45 17.31 12.82
N PRO A 112 15.54 16.42 13.82
CA PRO A 112 14.38 15.66 14.25
C PRO A 112 13.47 16.58 15.06
N SER A 113 12.39 17.06 14.46
CA SER A 113 11.31 17.71 15.22
C SER A 113 10.41 16.65 15.83
N LEU A 114 10.92 15.91 16.81
CA LEU A 114 10.06 15.21 17.74
C LEU A 114 9.50 16.28 18.68
N SER A 115 8.30 16.78 18.37
CA SER A 115 7.54 17.56 19.34
C SER A 115 7.27 16.65 20.53
N GLY A 116 7.91 16.96 21.67
CA GLY A 116 7.78 16.24 22.93
C GLY A 116 6.40 16.41 23.58
N GLN A 117 5.33 16.11 22.84
CA GLN A 117 3.98 15.96 23.37
C GLN A 117 3.37 14.66 22.86
N GLY A 118 4.05 13.56 23.12
CA GLY A 118 3.39 12.28 23.32
C GLY A 118 2.59 12.36 24.63
N LEU A 119 1.36 12.89 24.57
CA LEU A 119 0.39 12.76 25.65
C LEU A 119 0.01 11.27 25.75
N CYS A 120 0.77 10.49 26.53
CA CYS A 120 0.27 9.22 27.01
C CYS A 120 -0.86 9.51 28.01
N HIS A 121 -2.11 9.41 27.57
CA HIS A 121 -3.22 9.27 28.50
C HIS A 121 -3.05 7.91 29.19
N GLN A 122 -2.50 7.93 30.40
CA GLN A 122 -2.65 6.81 31.33
C GLN A 122 -4.15 6.65 31.60
N GLN A 123 -4.78 5.69 30.95
CA GLN A 123 -6.07 5.20 31.41
C GLN A 123 -5.79 4.40 32.68
N GLN A 124 -6.19 4.96 33.83
CA GLN A 124 -6.36 4.18 35.04
C GLN A 124 -7.49 3.18 34.79
N THR A 125 -7.16 1.89 34.74
CA THR A 125 -8.18 0.83 34.83
C THR A 125 -8.52 0.65 36.30
N SER A 126 -9.65 1.18 36.73
CA SER A 126 -10.24 0.84 38.02
C SER A 126 -10.65 -0.65 38.02
N PRO A 127 -10.44 -1.39 39.13
CA PRO A 127 -10.82 -2.79 39.21
C PRO A 127 -12.35 -2.91 39.28
N ILE A 128 -12.89 -3.85 38.52
CA ILE A 128 -14.28 -4.32 38.61
C ILE A 128 -14.42 -5.03 39.95
N LEU A 129 -15.34 -4.57 40.80
CA LEU A 129 -15.83 -5.30 41.96
C LEU A 129 -17.07 -6.09 41.52
N ASP A 130 -17.11 -7.38 41.90
CA ASP A 130 -18.28 -8.27 41.80
C ASP A 130 -19.50 -7.73 42.54
#